data_AF-A0A355XPU2-F1
#
_entry.id   AF-A0A355XPU2-F1
#
_cell.length_a   1.000
_cell.length_b   1.000
_cell.length_c   1.000
_cell.angle_alpha   90.00
_cell.angle_beta   90.00
_cell.angle_gamma   90.00
#
_symmetry.space_group_name_H-M   'P 1'
#
loop_
_entity.id
_entity.type
_entity.pdbx_description
1 polymer ?
#
loop_
_entity_poly.entity_id
_entity_poly.type
_entity_poly.pdbx_seq_one_letter_code
_entity_poly.pdbx_strand_id
1 'polypeptide(L)'
;MYLNIPPADMFIDRHIGLDGDEINAMLSTLGLKSLEDLVQKTIPAEILDDTPLNIGVAADELNTIKSLRSIAGKNKVTRSYIGMGYTGTITPSVILRNILENPGWYTQYTPYQAEISQGR
;
A
#
# COMPACT_ATOMS: atom_id res chain seq x y z
N MET A 1 -6.49 -31.72 -5.48
CA MET A 1 -7.33 -31.19 -4.40
C MET A 1 -6.46 -30.23 -3.61
N TYR A 2 -6.41 -28.96 -4.01
CA TYR A 2 -5.63 -27.96 -3.26
C TYR A 2 -6.47 -27.52 -2.08
N LEU A 3 -5.99 -27.80 -0.86
CA LEU A 3 -6.60 -27.32 0.37
C LEU A 3 -6.57 -25.79 0.34
N ASN A 4 -7.74 -25.18 0.44
CA ASN A 4 -7.92 -23.73 0.51
C ASN A 4 -7.58 -23.27 1.94
N ILE A 5 -6.30 -23.38 2.31
CA ILE A 5 -5.80 -22.90 3.60
C ILE A 5 -5.53 -21.40 3.41
N PRO A 6 -6.25 -20.51 4.11
CA PRO A 6 -5.92 -19.09 4.07
C PRO A 6 -4.46 -18.89 4.51
N PRO A 7 -3.68 -18.02 3.85
CA PRO A 7 -2.32 -17.75 4.27
C PRO A 7 -2.32 -17.33 5.74
N ALA A 8 -1.36 -17.85 6.52
CA ALA A 8 -1.28 -17.63 7.97
C ALA A 8 -1.02 -16.16 8.37
N ASP A 9 -0.69 -15.31 7.40
CA ASP A 9 -0.41 -13.88 7.54
C ASP A 9 -1.05 -13.16 6.34
N MET A 10 -2.02 -12.30 6.63
CA MET A 10 -2.74 -11.51 5.63
C MET A 10 -2.22 -10.07 5.66
N PHE A 11 -1.88 -9.52 4.49
CA PHE A 11 -1.40 -8.14 4.38
C PHE A 11 -2.37 -7.12 4.99
N ILE A 12 -3.68 -7.40 4.91
CA ILE A 12 -4.71 -6.51 5.45
C ILE A 12 -4.55 -6.27 6.96
N ASP A 13 -4.13 -7.30 7.72
CA ASP A 13 -3.95 -7.21 9.18
C ASP A 13 -2.71 -6.40 9.56
N ARG A 14 -1.75 -6.25 8.65
CA ARG A 14 -0.56 -5.39 8.83
C ARG A 14 -0.76 -3.98 8.28
N HIS A 15 -1.69 -3.82 7.34
CA HIS A 15 -1.97 -2.55 6.68
C HIS A 15 -3.03 -1.73 7.43
N ILE A 16 -4.10 -2.37 7.91
CA ILE A 16 -5.13 -1.74 8.73
C ILE A 16 -4.69 -1.86 10.18
N GLY A 17 -4.45 -0.71 10.82
CA GLY A 17 -3.93 -0.68 12.19
C GLY A 17 -4.97 -0.98 13.28
N LEU A 18 -6.26 -0.90 12.96
CA LEU A 18 -7.34 -1.10 13.92
C LEU A 18 -7.73 -2.58 14.02
N ASP A 19 -7.92 -3.07 15.24
CA ASP A 19 -8.50 -4.38 15.48
C ASP A 19 -10.03 -4.34 15.66
N GLY A 20 -10.64 -5.52 15.84
CA GLY A 20 -12.10 -5.64 15.99
C GLY A 20 -12.66 -4.95 17.24
N ASP A 21 -11.92 -4.94 18.35
CA ASP A 21 -12.37 -4.33 19.60
C ASP A 21 -12.30 -2.81 19.50
N GLU A 22 -11.24 -2.27 18.89
CA GLU A 22 -11.10 -0.84 18.59
C GLU A 22 -12.20 -0.36 17.64
N ILE A 23 -12.49 -1.12 16.57
CA ILE A 23 -13.58 -0.81 15.63
C ILE A 23 -14.92 -0.77 16.39
N ASN A 24 -15.21 -1.74 17.25
CA ASN A 24 -16.45 -1.79 18.02
C ASN A 24 -16.58 -0.62 19.00
N ALA A 25 -15.49 -0.21 19.64
CA ALA A 25 -15.45 0.95 20.53
C ALA A 25 -15.72 2.26 19.78
N MET A 26 -15.13 2.42 18.59
CA MET A 26 -15.35 3.58 17.72
C MET A 26 -16.80 3.63 17.22
N LEU A 27 -17.36 2.51 16.75
CA LEU A 27 -18.76 2.41 16.32
C LEU A 27 -19.73 2.75 17.46
N SER A 28 -19.45 2.26 18.67
CA SER A 28 -20.25 2.57 19.87
C SER A 28 -20.23 4.06 20.19
N THR A 29 -19.08 4.71 20.05
CA THR A 29 -18.93 6.16 20.25
C THR A 29 -19.76 6.96 19.25
N LEU A 30 -19.89 6.45 18.02
CA LEU A 30 -20.71 7.04 16.96
C LEU A 30 -22.21 6.65 17.05
N GLY A 31 -22.59 5.74 17.96
CA GLY A 31 -23.95 5.20 18.04
C GLY A 31 -24.34 4.33 16.85
N LEU A 32 -23.37 3.69 16.19
CA LEU A 32 -23.53 2.86 15.00
C LEU A 32 -23.41 1.38 15.34
N LYS A 33 -24.04 0.53 14.52
CA LYS A 33 -24.12 -0.91 14.77
C LYS A 33 -23.06 -1.75 14.06
N SER A 34 -22.55 -1.26 12.93
CA SER A 34 -21.54 -1.94 12.13
C SER A 34 -20.84 -0.97 11.16
N LEU A 35 -19.80 -1.46 10.49
CA LEU A 35 -19.15 -0.70 9.41
C LEU A 35 -20.11 -0.49 8.22
N GLU A 36 -20.98 -1.45 7.92
CA GLU A 36 -22.00 -1.30 6.88
C GLU A 36 -23.01 -0.18 7.23
N ASP A 37 -23.43 -0.09 8.51
CA ASP A 37 -24.29 1.01 8.98
C ASP A 37 -23.60 2.38 8.83
N LEU A 38 -22.28 2.46 9.09
CA LEU A 38 -21.48 3.66 8.84
C LEU A 38 -21.45 4.03 7.34
N VAL A 39 -21.18 3.06 6.47
CA VAL A 39 -21.11 3.28 5.02
C VAL A 39 -22.45 3.79 4.48
N GLN A 40 -23.56 3.12 4.81
CA GLN A 40 -24.90 3.45 4.34
C GLN A 40 -25.38 4.83 4.81
N LYS A 41 -24.96 5.28 6.00
CA LYS A 41 -25.28 6.63 6.51
C LYS A 41 -24.41 7.74 5.94
N THR A 42 -23.26 7.40 5.36
CA THR A 42 -22.26 8.37 4.87
C THR A 42 -22.35 8.57 3.36
N ILE A 43 -22.52 7.48 2.60
CA ILE A 43 -22.55 7.50 1.15
C ILE A 43 -24.00 7.44 0.66
N PRO A 44 -24.45 8.38 -0.20
CA PRO A 44 -25.78 8.30 -0.80
C PRO A 44 -25.98 6.99 -1.57
N ALA A 45 -27.13 6.35 -1.37
CA ALA A 45 -27.44 5.05 -1.96
C ALA A 45 -27.44 5.08 -3.50
N GLU A 46 -27.70 6.24 -4.10
CA GLU A 46 -27.72 6.40 -5.56
C GLU A 46 -26.35 6.24 -6.21
N ILE A 47 -25.26 6.37 -5.45
CA ILE A 47 -23.88 6.25 -5.94
C ILE A 47 -23.09 5.11 -5.27
N LEU A 48 -23.71 4.38 -4.35
CA LEU A 48 -23.08 3.24 -3.68
C LEU A 48 -23.10 2.03 -4.62
N ASP A 49 -21.92 1.50 -4.95
CA ASP A 49 -21.78 0.27 -5.73
C ASP A 49 -21.49 -0.91 -4.80
N ASP A 50 -22.49 -1.75 -4.60
CA ASP A 50 -22.40 -2.97 -3.78
C ASP A 50 -21.86 -4.18 -4.56
N THR A 51 -21.46 -3.99 -5.83
CA THR A 51 -20.90 -5.06 -6.65
C THR A 51 -19.48 -5.39 -6.17
N PRO A 52 -19.19 -6.65 -5.77
CA PRO A 52 -17.84 -7.03 -5.38
C PRO A 52 -16.85 -6.79 -6.52
N LEU A 53 -15.71 -6.15 -6.21
CA LEU A 53 -14.67 -5.88 -7.18
C LEU A 53 -14.12 -7.17 -7.79
N ASN A 54 -14.12 -7.27 -9.13
CA ASN A 54 -13.55 -8.40 -9.85
C ASN A 54 -12.04 -8.21 -10.10
N ILE A 55 -11.25 -8.28 -9.02
CA ILE A 55 -9.79 -8.04 -9.04
C ILE A 55 -8.93 -9.28 -8.74
N GLY A 56 -9.57 -10.45 -8.66
CA GLY A 56 -8.92 -11.72 -8.34
C GLY A 56 -8.75 -11.97 -6.84
N VAL A 57 -8.02 -13.03 -6.50
CA VAL A 57 -7.80 -13.45 -5.11
C VAL A 57 -6.58 -12.73 -4.54
N ALA A 58 -6.67 -12.28 -3.29
CA ALA A 58 -5.55 -11.68 -2.58
C ALA A 58 -4.35 -12.65 -2.50
N ALA A 59 -3.16 -12.13 -2.78
CA ALA A 59 -1.90 -12.83 -2.55
C ALA A 59 -1.28 -12.35 -1.24
N ASP A 60 -0.61 -13.24 -0.52
CA ASP A 60 0.26 -12.83 0.59
C ASP A 60 1.47 -12.02 0.08
N GLU A 61 2.17 -11.35 0.99
CA GLU A 61 3.31 -10.49 0.64
C GLU A 61 4.43 -11.25 -0.09
N LEU A 62 4.73 -12.47 0.35
CA LEU A 62 5.82 -13.26 -0.21
C LEU A 62 5.53 -13.64 -1.68
N ASN A 63 4.31 -14.11 -1.93
CA ASN A 63 3.84 -14.48 -3.25
C ASN A 63 3.69 -13.25 -4.16
N THR A 64 3.29 -12.11 -3.61
CA THR A 64 3.28 -10.83 -4.33
C THR A 64 4.68 -10.45 -4.82
N ILE A 65 5.69 -10.48 -3.95
CA ILE A 65 7.08 -10.18 -4.32
C ILE A 65 7.60 -11.17 -5.37
N LYS A 66 7.34 -12.47 -5.20
CA LYS A 66 7.75 -13.51 -6.17
C LYS A 66 7.11 -13.28 -7.54
N SER A 67 5.82 -12.97 -7.58
CA SER A 67 5.09 -12.69 -8.82
C SER A 67 5.66 -11.47 -9.54
N LEU A 68 5.86 -10.37 -8.82
CA LEU A 68 6.45 -9.14 -9.37
C LEU A 68 7.88 -9.36 -9.89
N ARG A 69 8.70 -10.14 -9.19
CA ARG A 69 10.04 -10.53 -9.68
C ARG A 69 9.98 -11.34 -10.97
N SER A 70 9.03 -12.26 -11.09
CA SER A 70 8.82 -13.04 -12.32
C SER A 70 8.46 -12.15 -13.50
N ILE A 71 7.58 -11.16 -13.29
CA ILE A 71 7.22 -10.18 -14.32
C ILE A 71 8.42 -9.31 -14.69
N ALA A 72 9.12 -8.75 -13.69
CA ALA A 72 10.29 -7.90 -13.91
C ALA A 72 11.42 -8.62 -14.65
N GLY A 73 11.58 -9.94 -14.45
CA GLY A 73 12.56 -10.78 -15.15
C GLY A 73 12.34 -10.88 -16.67
N LYS A 74 11.18 -10.46 -17.18
CA LYS A 74 10.92 -10.39 -18.63
C LYS A 74 11.54 -9.15 -19.29
N ASN A 75 11.95 -8.15 -18.51
CA ASN A 75 12.55 -6.92 -19.02
C ASN A 75 13.97 -7.18 -19.55
N LYS A 76 14.33 -6.49 -20.64
CA LYS A 76 15.70 -6.49 -21.18
C LYS A 76 16.41 -5.20 -20.78
N VAL A 77 17.33 -5.29 -19.83
CA VAL A 77 18.16 -4.15 -19.42
C VAL A 77 19.37 -4.05 -20.34
N THR A 78 19.44 -3.01 -21.15
CA THR A 78 20.54 -2.76 -22.09
C THR A 78 21.24 -1.43 -21.79
N ARG A 79 22.40 -1.21 -22.41
CA ARG A 79 23.04 0.11 -22.42
C ARG A 79 22.30 1.00 -23.42
N SER A 80 21.44 1.87 -22.90
CA SER A 80 20.65 2.80 -23.71
C SER A 80 21.39 4.14 -23.88
N TYR A 81 21.72 4.48 -25.13
CA TYR A 81 22.28 5.78 -25.51
C TYR A 81 21.30 6.61 -26.37
N ILE A 82 20.00 6.35 -26.23
CA ILE A 82 18.94 7.03 -26.98
C ILE A 82 18.91 8.54 -26.65
N GLY A 83 19.20 8.90 -25.39
CA GLY A 83 19.15 10.29 -24.94
C GLY A 83 17.72 10.78 -24.75
N MET A 84 17.37 11.90 -25.40
CA MET A 84 16.02 12.51 -25.35
C MET A 84 15.53 12.86 -23.94
N GLY A 85 16.44 13.37 -23.09
CA GLY A 85 16.12 13.81 -21.72
C GLY A 85 16.35 12.76 -20.63
N TYR A 86 16.75 11.53 -20.99
CA TYR A 86 17.15 10.50 -20.04
C TYR A 86 18.55 9.98 -20.36
N THR A 87 19.38 9.81 -19.33
CA THR A 87 20.74 9.26 -19.46
C THR A 87 21.04 8.39 -18.26
N GLY A 88 21.67 7.24 -18.48
CA GLY A 88 22.05 6.34 -17.40
C GLY A 88 23.03 7.01 -16.43
N THR A 89 22.88 6.71 -15.14
CA THR A 89 23.74 7.24 -14.07
C THR A 89 24.06 6.15 -13.05
N ILE A 90 25.09 6.37 -12.25
CA ILE A 90 25.39 5.55 -11.08
C ILE A 90 24.77 6.25 -9.88
N THR A 91 23.69 5.70 -9.33
CA THR A 91 23.17 6.15 -8.04
C THR A 91 24.12 5.68 -6.93
N PRO A 92 24.75 6.59 -6.16
CA PRO A 92 25.66 6.19 -5.09
C PRO A 92 24.93 5.31 -4.07
N SER A 93 25.51 4.15 -3.72
CA SER A 93 24.85 3.17 -2.85
C SER A 93 24.49 3.73 -1.47
N VAL A 94 25.26 4.69 -0.96
CA VAL A 94 24.96 5.37 0.30
C VAL A 94 23.68 6.21 0.22
N ILE A 95 23.38 6.81 -0.93
CA ILE A 95 22.14 7.57 -1.16
C ILE A 95 20.97 6.60 -1.37
N LEU A 96 21.16 5.56 -2.20
CA LEU A 96 20.15 4.54 -2.43
C LEU A 96 19.67 3.93 -1.10
N ARG A 97 20.61 3.48 -0.26
CA ARG A 97 20.27 2.75 0.96
C ARG A 97 19.71 3.64 2.07
N ASN A 98 20.28 4.84 2.27
CA ASN A 98 19.99 5.65 3.45
C ASN A 98 18.96 6.76 3.23
N ILE A 99 18.63 7.07 1.96
CA ILE A 99 17.63 8.07 1.59
C ILE A 99 16.48 7.39 0.84
N LEU A 100 16.73 6.83 -0.35
CA LEU A 100 15.64 6.32 -1.21
C LEU A 100 14.91 5.10 -0.60
N GLU A 101 15.64 4.20 0.06
CA GLU A 101 15.08 3.01 0.72
C GLU A 101 14.77 3.22 2.21
N ASN A 102 14.83 4.46 2.71
CA ASN A 102 14.62 4.76 4.12
C ASN A 102 13.26 5.44 4.35
N PRO A 103 12.31 4.81 5.07
CA PRO A 103 10.99 5.40 5.31
C PRO A 103 11.04 6.75 6.03
N GLY A 104 12.08 7.04 6.82
CA GLY A 104 12.26 8.36 7.43
C GLY A 104 12.53 9.51 6.45
N TRP A 105 12.77 9.19 5.17
CA TRP A 105 12.99 10.14 4.07
C TRP A 105 11.84 10.20 3.06
N TYR A 106 11.04 9.13 2.90
CA TYR A 106 9.99 9.08 1.87
C TYR A 106 8.55 9.01 2.41
N THR A 107 8.34 8.89 3.73
CA THR A 107 6.98 8.82 4.30
C THR A 107 6.40 10.18 4.67
N GLN A 108 7.26 11.17 4.93
CA GLN A 108 6.86 12.56 5.13
C GLN A 108 6.19 13.16 3.90
N TYR A 109 5.35 14.15 4.14
CA TYR A 109 4.74 14.97 3.08
C TYR A 109 5.32 16.40 3.07
N THR A 110 4.66 17.29 2.34
CA THR A 110 5.04 18.70 2.19
C THR A 110 5.39 19.36 3.54
N PRO A 111 6.46 20.19 3.60
CA PRO A 111 6.89 20.88 4.81
C PRO A 111 6.00 22.02 5.30
N TYR A 112 4.73 21.72 5.58
CA TYR A 112 3.80 22.70 6.17
C TYR A 112 4.12 23.08 7.62
N GLN A 113 4.87 22.26 8.36
CA GLN A 113 5.20 22.49 9.78
C GLN A 113 6.70 22.71 9.98
N ALA A 114 7.17 23.94 9.73
CA ALA A 114 8.53 24.45 9.90
C ALA A 114 9.44 23.68 10.88
N GLU A 115 9.00 23.68 12.12
CA GLU A 115 9.72 23.35 13.34
C GLU A 115 10.16 21.89 13.41
N ILE A 116 9.41 20.99 12.78
CA ILE A 116 9.66 19.54 12.75
C ILE A 116 10.13 19.07 11.36
N SER A 117 10.71 19.99 10.59
CA SER A 117 10.83 19.82 9.14
C SER A 117 12.09 20.31 8.49
N GLN A 118 13.04 20.79 9.27
CA GLN A 118 14.26 21.41 8.74
C GLN A 118 15.21 20.42 8.06
N GLY A 119 15.10 19.13 8.38
CA GLY A 119 16.03 18.11 7.87
C GLY A 119 15.61 17.43 6.57
N ARG A 120 14.33 17.52 6.18
CA ARG A 120 13.81 16.83 4.99
C ARG A 120 14.06 17.59 3.70
#